data_AF-A0A660MGU8-F1
#
_entry.id   AF-A0A660MGU8-F1
#
_cell.length_a   1.000
_cell.length_b   1.000
_cell.length_c   1.000
_cell.angle_alpha   90.00
_cell.angle_beta   90.00
_cell.angle_gamma   90.00
#
_symmetry.space_group_name_H-M   'P 1'
#
loop_
_entity.id
_entity.type
_entity.pdbx_description
1 polymer ?
#
loop_
_entity_poly.entity_id
_entity_poly.type
_entity_poly.pdbx_seq_one_letter_code
_entity_poly.pdbx_strand_id
1 'polypeptide(L)' 'MRWQQYVTSRGHEETTFLIIDAQNVQNADTAMEKGYDAGKKVSGIKRHIAVDTQGLPHPLR' A
#
# COMPACT_ATOMS: atom_id res chain seq x y z
N MET A 1 9.85 -4.87 10.36
CA MET A 1 8.81 -4.66 9.32
C MET A 1 8.52 -5.99 8.65
N ARG A 2 7.27 -6.44 8.63
CA ARG A 2 6.86 -7.72 8.03
C ARG A 2 6.10 -7.42 6.75
N TRP A 3 6.71 -7.69 5.61
CA TRP A 3 6.05 -7.64 4.30
C TRP A 3 5.10 -8.82 4.20
N GLN A 4 3.80 -8.56 4.04
CA GLN A 4 2.82 -9.63 3.84
C GLN A 4 2.59 -9.82 2.35
N GLN A 5 3.01 -10.98 1.86
CA GLN A 5 2.78 -11.44 0.49
C GLN A 5 1.44 -12.16 0.41
N TYR A 6 0.66 -11.86 -0.62
CA TYR A 6 -0.61 -12.53 -0.88
C TYR A 6 -0.58 -13.14 -2.29
N VAL A 7 -1.01 -14.40 -2.37
CA VAL A 7 -1.14 -15.15 -3.62
C VAL A 7 -2.63 -15.41 -3.84
N THR A 8 -3.18 -14.92 -4.95
CA THR A 8 -4.58 -15.15 -5.31
C THR A 8 -4.65 -15.92 -6.63
N SER A 9 -5.39 -17.03 -6.64
CA SER A 9 -5.73 -17.78 -7.86
C SER A 9 -7.23 -17.63 -8.10
N ARG A 10 -7.62 -16.89 -9.14
CA ARG A 10 -8.99 -16.99 -9.68
C ARG A 10 -8.98 -17.96 -10.85
N GLY A 11 -10.02 -18.77 -10.93
CA GLY A 11 -10.11 -19.89 -11.87
C GLY A 11 -9.76 -19.52 -13.30
N HIS A 12 -8.92 -20.36 -13.90
CA HIS A 12 -8.30 -20.29 -15.22
C HIS A 12 -7.32 -19.11 -15.44
N GLU A 13 -6.04 -19.51 -15.41
CA GLU A 13 -4.84 -18.86 -15.95
C GLU A 13 -4.21 -17.71 -15.16
N GLU A 14 -2.93 -17.95 -14.79
CA GLU A 14 -1.97 -17.08 -14.11
C GLU A 14 -2.20 -16.79 -12.61
N THR A 15 -1.28 -17.28 -11.78
CA THR A 15 -1.20 -16.87 -10.36
C THR A 15 -0.65 -15.44 -10.31
N THR A 16 -1.48 -14.44 -9.97
CA THR A 16 -0.98 -13.07 -9.77
C THR A 16 -0.42 -12.92 -8.36
N PHE A 17 0.88 -12.70 -8.24
CA PHE A 17 1.52 -12.34 -6.97
C PHE A 17 1.33 -10.85 -6.72
N LEU A 18 0.77 -10.50 -5.56
CA LEU A 18 0.57 -9.11 -5.15
C LEU A 18 1.38 -8.80 -3.89
N ILE A 19 2.13 -7.70 -3.96
CA ILE A 19 2.84 -7.12 -2.82
C ILE A 19 1.96 -6.03 -2.25
N ILE A 20 1.62 -6.15 -0.96
CA ILE A 20 0.91 -5.10 -0.23
C ILE A 20 1.89 -4.37 0.68
N ASP A 21 1.95 -3.05 0.53
CA ASP A 21 2.74 -2.20 1.39
C ASP A 21 1.91 -1.09 2.05
N ALA A 22 2.34 -0.68 3.24
CA ALA A 22 1.83 0.49 3.94
C ALA A 22 2.74 1.70 3.67
N GLN A 23 2.25 2.60 2.83
CA GLN A 23 2.97 3.81 2.43
C GLN A 23 2.40 5.04 3.15
N ASN A 24 3.29 5.92 3.62
CA ASN A 24 2.90 7.19 4.22
C ASN A 24 2.80 8.22 3.10
N VAL A 25 1.71 8.98 3.08
CA VAL A 25 1.50 10.07 2.12
C VAL A 25 1.28 11.35 2.88
N GLN A 26 2.00 12.39 2.49
CA GLN A 26 1.82 13.71 3.05
C GLN A 26 0.41 14.21 2.76
N ASN A 27 -0.24 14.78 3.76
CA ASN A 27 -1.57 15.37 3.63
C ASN A 27 -1.50 16.90 3.60
N ALA A 28 -2.61 17.56 3.28
CA ALA A 28 -2.73 19.00 3.42
C ALA A 28 -2.54 19.43 4.89
N ASP A 29 -1.97 20.61 5.11
CA ASP A 29 -1.71 21.10 6.46
C ASP A 29 -2.98 21.27 7.28
N THR A 30 -4.09 21.62 6.62
CA THR A 30 -5.43 21.79 7.21
C THR A 30 -6.17 20.48 7.46
N ALA A 31 -5.61 19.33 7.08
CA ALA A 31 -6.27 18.06 7.32
C ALA A 31 -6.40 17.77 8.83
N MET A 32 -7.64 17.49 9.27
CA MET A 32 -7.94 17.21 10.67
C MET A 32 -7.36 15.86 11.11
N GLU A 33 -7.44 14.84 10.25
CA GLU A 33 -6.94 13.49 10.52
C GLU A 33 -5.58 13.28 9.86
N LYS A 34 -4.51 13.35 10.67
CA LYS A 34 -3.15 13.02 10.26
C LYS A 34 -2.30 12.54 11.43
N GLY A 35 -1.39 11.62 11.17
CA GLY A 35 -0.32 11.22 12.08
C GLY A 35 1.02 11.85 11.68
N TYR A 36 2.05 11.64 12.50
CA TYR A 36 3.44 11.95 12.16
C TYR A 36 4.29 10.69 12.20
N ASP A 37 5.02 10.43 11.12
CA ASP A 37 6.00 9.35 11.07
C ASP A 37 7.39 9.94 11.29
N ALA A 38 7.96 9.71 12.47
CA ALA A 38 9.28 10.24 12.82
C ALA A 38 10.43 9.63 11.99
N GLY A 39 10.27 8.39 11.53
CA GLY A 39 11.27 7.72 10.70
C GLY A 39 11.35 8.32 9.30
N LYS A 40 10.22 8.76 8.76
CA LYS A 40 10.14 9.43 7.44
C LYS A 40 10.11 10.95 7.54
N LYS A 41 9.89 11.50 8.74
CA LYS A 41 9.67 12.92 9.03
C LYS A 41 8.52 13.54 8.22
N VAL A 42 7.46 12.76 7.99
CA VAL A 42 6.28 13.17 7.21
C VAL A 42 5.04 13.17 8.08
N SER A 43 4.26 14.25 8.03
CA SER A 43 2.90 14.29 8.57
C SER A 43 1.90 13.91 7.48
N GLY A 44 1.00 12.98 7.80
CA GLY A 44 -0.03 12.54 6.85
C GLY A 44 -0.68 11.23 7.26
N ILE A 45 -1.15 10.49 6.27
CA ILE A 45 -1.89 9.24 6.47
C ILE A 45 -1.12 8.05 5.91
N LYS A 46 -1.41 6.85 6.43
CA LYS A 46 -0.93 5.59 5.85
C LYS A 46 -1.97 5.04 4.90
N ARG A 47 -1.54 4.65 3.70
CA ARG A 47 -2.36 3.94 2.71
C ARG A 47 -1.76 2.58 2.40
N HIS A 48 -2.60 1.58 2.22
CA HIS A 48 -2.18 0.29 1.68
C HIS A 48 -2.22 0.37 0.15
N ILE A 49 -1.18 -0.13 -0.51
CA ILE A 49 -1.11 -0.23 -1.98
C ILE A 49 -0.81 -1.67 -2.32
N ALA A 50 -1.54 -2.24 -3.27
CA ALA A 50 -1.19 -3.51 -3.90
C ALA A 50 -0.56 -3.26 -5.27
N VAL A 51 0.55 -3.92 -5.53
CA VAL A 51 1.23 -3.93 -6.84
C VAL A 51 1.51 -5.36 -7.27
N ASP A 52 1.46 -5.61 -8.57
CA ASP A 52 1.89 -6.88 -9.14
C ASP A 52 3.41 -6.94 -9.32
N THR A 53 3.89 -8.05 -9.91
CA THR A 53 5.31 -8.28 -10.18
C THR A 53 5.90 -7.36 -11.25
N GLN A 54 5.05 -6.72 -12.07
CA GLN A 54 5.45 -5.70 -13.04
C GLN A 54 5.39 -4.28 -12.46
N GLY A 55 4.96 -4.13 -11.20
CA GLY A 55 4.81 -2.85 -10.52
C GLY A 55 3.52 -2.11 -10.87
N LEU A 56 2.54 -2.75 -11.52
CA LEU A 56 1.28 -2.11 -11.87
C LEU A 56 0.32 -2.08 -10.67
N PRO A 57 -0.32 -0.93 -10.39
CA PRO A 57 -1.19 -0.78 -9.25
C PRO A 57 -2.48 -1.60 -9.43
N HIS A 58 -2.81 -2.38 -8.40
CA HIS A 58 -4.04 -3.17 -8.34
C HIS A 58 -5.02 -2.57 -7.32
N PRO A 59 -6.31 -2.39 -7.67
CA PRO A 59 -7.30 -1.88 -6.74
C PRO A 59 -7.47 -2.81 -5.53
N LEU A 60 -7.26 -2.26 -4.34
CA LEU A 60 -7.67 -2.90 -3.09
C LEU A 60 -9.16 -2.54 -2.86
N ARG A 61 -10.04 -3.53 -2.94
CA ARG A 61 -11.47 -3.39 -2.59
C ARG A 61 -11.72 -3.84 -1.17
#